data_AF-A0A417C942-F1
#
_entry.id   AF-A0A417C942-F1
#
_cell.length_a   1.000
_cell.length_b   1.000
_cell.length_c   1.000
_cell.angle_alpha   90.00
_cell.angle_beta   90.00
_cell.angle_gamma   90.00
#
_symmetry.space_group_name_H-M   'P 1'
#
loop_
_entity.id
_entity.type
_entity.pdbx_description
1 polymer ?
#
loop_
_entity_poly.entity_id
_entity_poly.type
_entity_poly.pdbx_seq_one_letter_code
_entity_poly.pdbx_strand_id
1 'polypeptide(L)'
;MGKSLKGKELGRGLTQRKDGRYQAKYYIPGSPKALYLYDTNLARLKKRRDQEKAKYIMGYSDKAKKYKVSEWFDEWMKLYKIGRIKTNTV
;
A
#
# COMPACT_ATOMS: atom_id res chain seq x y z
N MET A 1 -15.65 -17.82 8.06
CA MET A 1 -15.68 -17.14 6.73
C MET A 1 -16.78 -16.08 6.78
N GLY A 2 -16.66 -14.97 6.04
CA GLY A 2 -17.67 -13.93 6.17
C GLY A 2 -18.90 -14.24 5.33
N LYS A 3 -20.06 -14.22 5.99
CA LYS A 3 -21.37 -14.49 5.40
C LYS A 3 -22.11 -13.18 5.15
N SER A 4 -23.00 -13.20 4.17
CA SER A 4 -24.03 -12.19 3.97
C SER A 4 -25.12 -12.32 5.05
N LEU A 5 -25.89 -11.26 5.27
CA LEU A 5 -27.10 -11.30 6.09
C LEU A 5 -28.09 -12.38 5.63
N LYS A 6 -28.07 -12.72 4.32
CA LYS A 6 -28.88 -13.79 3.72
C LYS A 6 -28.21 -15.17 3.75
N GLY A 7 -27.12 -15.34 4.52
CA GLY A 7 -26.40 -16.60 4.65
C GLY A 7 -25.46 -16.98 3.50
N LYS A 8 -25.40 -16.20 2.42
CA LYS A 8 -24.49 -16.43 1.29
C LYS A 8 -23.02 -16.24 1.68
N GLU A 9 -22.15 -17.17 1.30
CA GLU A 9 -20.70 -17.03 1.47
C GLU A 9 -20.13 -15.88 0.60
N LEU A 10 -19.42 -14.94 1.24
CA LEU A 10 -18.85 -13.76 0.56
C LEU A 10 -17.36 -13.92 0.23
N GLY A 11 -16.70 -14.89 0.88
CA GLY A 11 -15.28 -15.17 0.74
C GLY A 11 -14.42 -14.60 1.88
N ARG A 12 -13.11 -14.85 1.80
CA ARG A 12 -12.15 -14.47 2.85
C ARG A 12 -11.99 -12.95 2.95
N GLY A 13 -12.09 -12.44 4.17
CA GLY A 13 -11.90 -11.01 4.47
C GLY A 13 -13.05 -10.11 3.99
N LEU A 14 -14.18 -10.67 3.57
CA LEU A 14 -15.39 -9.93 3.18
C LEU A 14 -16.53 -10.30 4.12
N THR A 15 -17.19 -9.33 4.72
CA THR A 15 -18.35 -9.51 5.61
C THR A 15 -19.45 -8.53 5.25
N GLN A 16 -20.68 -8.82 5.65
CA GLN A 16 -21.77 -7.84 5.57
C GLN A 16 -22.11 -7.37 6.98
N ARG A 17 -22.24 -6.05 7.16
CA ARG A 17 -22.63 -5.42 8.42
C ARG A 17 -24.15 -5.46 8.60
N LYS A 18 -24.61 -5.19 9.83
CA LYS A 18 -26.05 -5.12 10.18
C LYS A 18 -26.84 -4.07 9.41
N ASP A 19 -26.18 -3.02 8.91
CA ASP A 19 -26.75 -1.95 8.08
C ASP A 19 -26.84 -2.33 6.58
N GLY A 20 -26.44 -3.55 6.22
CA GLY A 20 -26.47 -4.05 4.84
C GLY A 20 -25.23 -3.69 4.01
N ARG A 21 -24.33 -2.83 4.51
CA ARG A 21 -23.07 -2.49 3.81
C ARG A 21 -22.08 -3.64 3.87
N TYR A 22 -21.33 -3.84 2.80
CA TYR A 22 -20.23 -4.79 2.76
C TYR A 22 -18.96 -4.16 3.32
N GLN A 23 -18.18 -4.96 4.05
CA GLN A 23 -16.91 -4.60 4.64
C GLN A 23 -15.82 -5.52 4.10
N ALA A 24 -14.70 -4.96 3.67
CA ALA A 24 -13.50 -5.70 3.31
C ALA A 24 -12.39 -5.39 4.32
N LYS A 25 -11.93 -6.43 5.01
CA LYS A 25 -10.76 -6.38 5.89
C LYS A 25 -9.54 -6.84 5.08
N TYR A 26 -8.50 -6.02 5.04
CA TYR A 26 -7.24 -6.37 4.40
C TYR A 26 -6.05 -5.91 5.23
N TYR A 27 -4.92 -6.59 5.02
CA TYR A 27 -3.66 -6.31 5.68
C TYR A 27 -2.69 -5.76 4.66
N ILE A 28 -1.96 -4.73 5.06
CA ILE A 28 -0.82 -4.20 4.33
C ILE A 28 0.44 -4.68 5.05
N PRO A 29 1.38 -5.37 4.36
CA PRO A 29 2.67 -5.73 4.96
C PRO A 29 3.36 -4.52 5.60
N GLY A 30 3.88 -4.68 6.81
CA GLY A 30 4.50 -3.59 7.57
C GLY A 30 3.51 -2.67 8.31
N SER A 31 2.20 -2.79 8.12
CA SER A 31 1.21 -2.13 9.00
C SER A 31 0.80 -3.08 10.14
N PRO A 32 0.90 -2.66 11.41
CA PRO A 32 0.44 -3.47 12.53
C PRO A 32 -1.09 -3.56 12.61
N LYS A 33 -1.81 -2.64 11.94
CA LYS A 33 -3.28 -2.58 11.98
C LYS A 33 -3.89 -2.97 10.64
N ALA A 34 -4.97 -3.75 10.72
CA ALA A 34 -5.80 -4.08 9.56
C ALA A 34 -6.59 -2.85 9.10
N LEU A 35 -6.74 -2.71 7.79
CA LEU A 35 -7.55 -1.66 7.18
C LEU A 35 -8.90 -2.22 6.76
N TYR A 36 -9.89 -1.33 6.76
CA TYR A 36 -11.27 -1.66 6.44
C TYR A 36 -11.76 -0.76 5.30
N LEU A 37 -12.28 -1.38 4.25
CA LEU A 37 -13.03 -0.71 3.19
C LEU A 37 -14.51 -1.04 3.33
N TYR A 38 -15.35 -0.10 2.91
CA TYR A 38 -16.80 -0.24 2.96
C TYR A 38 -17.41 0.14 1.62
N ASP A 39 -18.44 -0.60 1.21
CA ASP A 39 -19.23 -0.28 0.03
C ASP A 39 -20.63 -0.91 0.14
N THR A 40 -21.62 -0.36 -0.54
CA THR A 40 -22.94 -0.99 -0.70
C THR A 40 -22.91 -2.07 -1.77
N ASN A 41 -21.98 -2.00 -2.73
CA ASN A 41 -21.85 -2.99 -3.80
C ASN A 41 -20.62 -3.89 -3.59
N LEU A 42 -20.86 -5.20 -3.51
CA LEU A 42 -19.80 -6.20 -3.28
C LEU A 42 -18.75 -6.24 -4.41
N ALA A 43 -19.15 -6.09 -5.66
CA ALA A 43 -18.23 -6.15 -6.80
C ALA A 43 -17.30 -4.92 -6.82
N ARG A 44 -17.85 -3.73 -6.54
CA ARG A 44 -17.06 -2.50 -6.40
C ARG A 44 -16.06 -2.62 -5.25
N LEU A 45 -16.50 -3.14 -4.10
CA LEU A 45 -15.64 -3.38 -2.94
C LEU A 45 -14.47 -4.31 -3.25
N LYS A 46 -14.72 -5.42 -3.97
CA LYS A 46 -13.68 -6.36 -4.39
C LYS A 46 -12.65 -5.68 -5.28
N LYS A 47 -13.09 -4.97 -6.33
CA LYS A 47 -12.21 -4.24 -7.25
C LYS A 47 -11.35 -3.22 -6.51
N ARG A 48 -11.95 -2.45 -5.59
CA ARG A 48 -11.25 -1.43 -4.80
C ARG A 48 -10.20 -2.06 -3.87
N ARG A 49 -10.56 -3.14 -3.17
CA ARG A 49 -9.61 -3.89 -2.32
C ARG A 49 -8.41 -4.38 -3.12
N ASP A 50 -8.64 -4.91 -4.32
CA ASP A 50 -7.56 -5.46 -5.15
C ASP A 50 -6.67 -4.35 -5.71
N GLN A 51 -7.24 -3.19 -6.07
CA GLN A 51 -6.49 -1.99 -6.43
C GLN A 51 -5.61 -1.48 -5.28
N GLU A 52 -6.12 -1.40 -4.06
CA GLU A 52 -5.35 -0.96 -2.89
C GLU A 52 -4.19 -1.91 -2.58
N LYS A 53 -4.40 -3.23 -2.70
CA LYS A 53 -3.32 -4.20 -2.60
C LYS A 53 -2.28 -4.02 -3.71
N ALA A 54 -2.71 -3.81 -4.95
CA ALA A 54 -1.82 -3.62 -6.10
C ALA A 54 -0.95 -2.35 -5.94
N LYS A 55 -1.54 -1.22 -5.50
CA LYS A 55 -0.80 0.02 -5.20
C LYS A 55 0.32 -0.23 -4.21
N TYR A 56 0.04 -1.00 -3.16
CA TYR A 56 1.05 -1.36 -2.17
C TYR A 56 2.16 -2.22 -2.76
N ILE A 57 1.82 -3.30 -3.50
CA ILE A 57 2.81 -4.19 -4.14
C ILE A 57 3.70 -3.41 -5.11
N MET A 58 3.12 -2.48 -5.87
CA MET A 58 3.85 -1.62 -6.81
C MET A 58 4.70 -0.54 -6.14
N GLY A 59 4.76 -0.49 -4.80
CA GLY A 59 5.59 0.48 -4.08
C GLY A 59 5.09 1.93 -4.22
N TYR A 60 3.81 2.15 -4.55
CA TYR A 60 3.17 3.48 -4.44
C TYR A 60 2.87 3.82 -2.97
N SER A 61 3.85 3.60 -2.09
CA SER A 61 3.83 4.20 -0.76
C SER A 61 4.24 5.66 -0.93
N ASP A 62 3.24 6.56 -0.94
CA ASP A 62 3.44 8.02 -1.06
C ASP A 62 4.36 8.61 0.02
N LYS A 63 4.73 7.83 1.05
CA LYS A 63 5.56 8.28 2.16
C LYS A 63 7.07 8.13 1.93
N ALA A 64 7.49 7.28 1.00
CA ALA A 64 8.90 7.19 0.64
C ALA A 64 9.19 8.27 -0.40
N LYS A 65 10.06 9.23 -0.08
CA LYS A 65 10.67 10.09 -1.11
C LYS A 65 11.27 9.16 -2.16
N LYS A 66 10.68 9.15 -3.35
CA LYS A 66 11.18 8.39 -4.49
C LYS A 66 12.41 9.13 -5.01
N TYR A 67 13.57 8.86 -4.41
CA TYR A 67 14.83 9.31 -4.97
C TYR A 67 15.17 8.45 -6.18
N LYS A 68 15.53 9.08 -7.29
CA LYS A 68 16.23 8.36 -8.35
C LYS A 68 17.63 7.99 -7.86
N VAL A 69 18.18 6.89 -8.37
CA VAL A 69 19.56 6.46 -8.04
C VAL A 69 20.56 7.58 -8.34
N SER A 70 20.33 8.36 -9.39
CA SER A 70 21.14 9.55 -9.73
C SER A 70 21.06 10.65 -8.66
N GLU A 71 19.85 10.94 -8.16
CA GLU A 71 19.67 11.97 -7.12
C GLU A 71 20.32 11.54 -5.80
N TRP A 72 20.23 10.25 -5.46
CA TRP A 72 20.93 9.69 -4.31
C TRP A 72 22.46 9.73 -4.49
N PHE A 73 22.96 9.42 -5.68
CA PHE A 73 24.39 9.50 -5.99
C PHE A 73 24.93 10.92 -5.81
N ASP A 74 24.19 11.93 -6.29
CA ASP A 74 24.57 13.34 -6.13
C ASP A 74 24.56 13.78 -4.65
N GLU A 75 23.54 13.37 -3.88
CA GLU A 75 23.50 13.64 -2.43
C GLU A 75 24.67 12.95 -1.70
N TRP A 76 24.98 11.69 -2.03
CA TRP A 76 26.11 10.96 -1.44
C TRP A 76 27.46 11.58 -1.81
N MET A 77 27.65 11.96 -3.08
CA MET A 77 28.86 12.65 -3.54
C MET A 77 29.06 13.96 -2.77
N LYS A 78 28.00 14.75 -2.59
CA LYS A 78 28.05 15.99 -1.81
C LYS A 78 28.38 15.76 -0.34
N LEU A 79 27.75 14.79 0.32
CA LEU A 79 27.90 14.56 1.76
C LEU A 79 29.24 13.91 2.13
N TYR A 80 29.74 12.99 1.30
CA TYR A 80 30.88 12.14 1.69
C TYR A 80 32.15 12.34 0.85
N LYS A 81 32.06 12.95 -0.33
CA LYS A 81 33.17 13.01 -1.28
C LYS A 81 33.65 14.42 -1.61
N ILE A 82 32.74 15.39 -1.76
CA ILE A 82 33.10 16.80 -1.95
C ILE A 82 33.85 17.28 -0.68
N GLY A 83 35.14 17.60 -0.84
CA GLY A 83 36.04 17.99 0.26
C GLY A 83 36.99 16.89 0.76
N ARG A 84 36.81 15.62 0.36
CA ARG A 84 37.76 14.52 0.67
C ARG A 84 38.50 13.98 -0.55
N ILE A 85 38.08 14.35 -1.76
CA ILE A 85 38.78 14.01 -3.00
C ILE A 85 39.94 15.00 -3.21
N LYS A 86 41.15 14.48 -3.45
CA LYS A 86 42.30 15.29 -3.86
C LYS A 86 42.05 15.83 -5.27
N THR A 87 42.42 17.08 -5.52
CA THR A 87 42.18 17.81 -6.79
C THR A 87 42.68 17.11 -8.07
N ASN A 88 43.53 16.09 -7.95
CA ASN A 88 44.11 15.36 -9.09
C ASN A 88 43.32 14.11 -9.54
N THR A 89 42.09 13.91 -9.06
CA THR A 89 41.27 12.76 -9.51
C THR A 89 39.88 13.26 -9.89
N VAL A 90 39.75 13.56 -11.18
CA VAL A 90 38.49 13.82 -11.90
C VAL A 90 38.25 12.67 -12.86
#